data_AF-A0A819QL73-F1
#
_entry.id   AF-A0A819QL73-F1
#
_cell.length_a   1.000
_cell.length_b   1.000
_cell.length_c   1.000
_cell.angle_alpha   90.00
_cell.angle_beta   90.00
_cell.angle_gamma   90.00
#
_symmetry.space_group_name_H-M   'P 1'
#
loop_
_entity.id
_entity.type
_entity.pdbx_description
1 polymer ?
#
loop_
_entity_poly.entity_id
_entity_poly.type
_entity_poly.pdbx_seq_one_letter_code
_entity_poly.pdbx_strand_id
1 'polypeptide(L)'
;MRRTMEWRQHRKMILQFLPVSILYSCGYLPFGFVQCYQAINGPTNLSLAIQQLYFFYLFYLIGALHPFACLIGMPELYWKWIHRENPRVAPVAYQTNNKTNKIATSHA
;
A
#
# COMPACT_ATOMS: atom_id res chain seq x y z
N MET A 1 23.23 -15.75 4.42
CA MET A 1 22.16 -15.74 3.39
C MET A 1 20.77 -15.33 3.90
N ARG A 2 20.35 -15.65 5.14
CA ARG A 2 19.06 -15.16 5.69
C ARG A 2 18.93 -13.63 5.76
N ARG A 3 19.95 -12.94 6.27
CA ARG A 3 19.95 -11.46 6.41
C ARG A 3 19.73 -10.70 5.10
N THR A 4 20.23 -11.21 3.98
CA THR A 4 20.04 -10.57 2.67
C THR A 4 18.63 -10.79 2.10
N MET A 5 17.96 -11.89 2.45
CA MET A 5 16.56 -12.13 2.10
C MET A 5 15.62 -11.26 2.95
N GLU A 6 15.86 -11.16 4.26
CA GLU A 6 15.08 -10.31 5.16
C GLU A 6 15.17 -8.83 4.77
N TRP A 7 16.37 -8.36 4.36
CA TRP A 7 16.56 -7.01 3.86
C TRP A 7 15.76 -6.70 2.59
N ARG A 8 15.69 -7.65 1.65
CA ARG A 8 14.89 -7.50 0.42
C ARG A 8 13.39 -7.45 0.73
N GLN A 9 12.91 -8.26 1.69
CA GLN A 9 11.52 -8.21 2.14
C GLN A 9 11.17 -6.89 2.84
N HIS A 10 12.04 -6.39 3.73
CA HIS A 10 11.82 -5.10 4.38
C HIS A 10 11.81 -3.95 3.38
N ARG A 11 12.73 -3.91 2.42
CA ARG A 11 12.73 -2.90 1.35
C ARG A 11 11.46 -2.95 0.52
N LYS A 12 10.96 -4.15 0.19
CA LYS A 12 9.68 -4.30 -0.50
C LYS A 12 8.55 -3.69 0.33
N MET A 13 8.39 -4.10 1.59
CA MET A 13 7.34 -3.57 2.47
C MET A 13 7.37 -2.05 2.57
N ILE A 14 8.55 -1.45 2.77
CA ILE A 14 8.70 0.01 2.85
C ILE A 14 8.21 0.69 1.55
N LEU A 15 8.56 0.14 0.38
CA LEU A 15 8.11 0.67 -0.90
C LEU A 15 6.58 0.53 -1.09
N GLN A 16 5.93 -0.46 -0.48
CA GLN A 16 4.46 -0.58 -0.55
C GLN A 16 3.76 0.45 0.33
N PHE A 17 4.34 0.77 1.49
CA PHE A 17 3.79 1.78 2.39
C PHE A 17 4.04 3.21 1.92
N LEU A 18 5.12 3.46 1.18
CA LEU A 18 5.49 4.79 0.69
C LEU A 18 4.35 5.53 -0.05
N PRO A 19 3.67 4.96 -1.06
CA PRO A 19 2.59 5.66 -1.77
C PRO A 19 1.40 5.98 -0.87
N VAL A 20 1.07 5.09 0.08
CA VAL A 20 0.01 5.33 1.06
C VAL A 20 0.42 6.48 1.99
N SER A 21 1.65 6.47 2.50
CA SER A 21 2.17 7.53 3.36
C SER A 21 2.18 8.89 2.65
N ILE A 22 2.55 8.94 1.37
CA ILE A 22 2.53 10.17 0.56
C ILE A 22 1.09 10.67 0.40
N LEU A 23 0.16 9.78 0.02
CA LEU A 23 -1.24 10.14 -0.17
C LEU A 23 -1.86 10.73 1.11
N TYR A 24 -1.63 10.11 2.26
CA TYR A 24 -2.13 10.61 3.54
C TYR A 24 -1.44 11.91 3.95
N SER A 25 -0.13 12.01 3.79
CA SER A 25 0.61 13.23 4.14
C SER A 25 0.12 14.42 3.30
N CYS A 26 -0.09 14.25 2.00
CA CYS A 26 -0.55 15.31 1.11
C CYS A 26 -1.92 15.86 1.49
N GLY A 27 -2.83 15.06 2.05
CA GLY A 27 -4.13 15.56 2.48
C GLY A 27 -4.21 16.00 3.94
N TYR A 28 -3.52 15.31 4.84
CA TYR A 28 -3.57 15.65 6.27
C TYR A 28 -2.69 16.83 6.63
N LEU A 29 -1.53 17.03 5.98
CA LEU A 29 -0.66 18.16 6.25
C LEU A 29 -1.34 19.53 6.07
N PRO A 30 -2.01 19.83 4.95
CA PRO A 30 -2.64 21.14 4.78
C PRO A 30 -3.78 21.36 5.77
N PHE A 31 -4.56 20.33 6.10
CA PHE A 31 -5.57 20.42 7.16
C PHE A 31 -4.95 20.72 8.53
N GLY A 32 -3.91 19.97 8.91
CA GLY A 32 -3.20 20.17 10.18
C GLY A 32 -2.57 21.56 10.28
N PHE A 33 -2.00 22.07 9.19
CA PHE A 33 -1.43 23.42 9.15
C PHE A 33 -2.50 24.50 9.39
N VAL A 34 -3.66 24.38 8.74
CA VAL A 34 -4.78 25.33 8.95
C VAL A 34 -5.30 25.26 10.39
N GLN A 35 -5.40 24.07 10.98
CA GLN A 35 -5.82 23.92 12.38
C GLN A 35 -4.82 24.58 13.34
N CYS A 36 -3.51 24.35 13.16
CA CYS A 36 -2.48 25.01 13.96
C CYS A 36 -2.54 26.53 13.81
N TYR A 37 -2.74 27.03 12.59
CA TYR A 37 -2.86 28.46 12.34
C TYR A 37 -4.08 29.07 13.05
N GLN A 38 -5.23 28.39 13.07
CA GLN A 38 -6.42 28.84 13.81
C GLN A 38 -6.19 28.82 15.32
N ALA A 39 -5.52 27.78 15.84
CA ALA A 39 -5.22 27.68 17.26
C ALA A 39 -4.37 28.86 17.76
N ILE A 40 -3.47 29.38 16.91
CA ILE A 40 -2.60 30.52 17.25
C ILE A 40 -3.33 31.87 17.11
N ASN A 41 -4.13 32.06 16.05
CA ASN A 41 -4.70 33.37 15.71
C ASN A 41 -6.16 33.58 16.16
N GLY A 42 -6.80 32.55 16.70
CA GLY A 42 -8.20 32.58 17.12
C GLY A 42 -9.21 32.38 15.98
N PRO A 43 -10.46 32.00 16.31
CA PRO A 43 -11.48 31.65 15.32
C PRO A 43 -12.19 32.91 14.78
N THR A 44 -11.57 33.64 13.86
CA THR A 44 -12.14 34.91 13.38
C THR A 44 -12.34 34.99 11.87
N ASN A 45 -11.89 34.00 11.09
CA ASN A 45 -11.91 34.08 9.63
C ASN A 45 -12.91 33.09 9.00
N LEU A 46 -14.05 33.61 8.51
CA LEU A 46 -15.05 32.86 7.74
C LEU A 46 -14.42 32.13 6.52
N SER A 47 -13.43 32.76 5.89
CA SER A 47 -12.66 32.17 4.78
C SER A 47 -11.94 30.88 5.18
N LEU A 48 -11.42 30.83 6.40
CA LEU A 48 -10.73 29.64 6.92
C LEU A 48 -11.69 28.49 7.24
N ALA A 49 -12.92 28.80 7.66
CA ALA A 49 -13.96 27.79 7.86
C ALA A 49 -14.37 27.13 6.53
N ILE A 50 -14.49 27.93 5.45
CA ILE A 50 -14.74 27.42 4.10
C ILE A 50 -13.57 26.54 3.64
N GLN A 51 -12.31 26.97 3.85
CA GLN A 51 -11.14 26.16 3.53
C GLN A 51 -11.10 24.83 4.31
N GLN A 52 -11.46 24.83 5.59
CA GLN A 52 -11.58 23.59 6.38
C GLN A 52 -12.59 22.62 5.75
N LEU A 53 -13.72 23.12 5.26
CA LEU A 53 -14.72 22.29 4.59
C LEU A 53 -14.16 21.68 3.30
N TYR A 54 -13.41 22.45 2.49
CA TYR A 54 -12.71 21.92 1.31
C TYR A 54 -11.70 20.83 1.67
N PHE A 55 -10.90 21.01 2.71
CA PHE A 55 -9.97 19.98 3.18
C PHE A 55 -10.69 18.74 3.70
N PHE A 56 -11.86 18.91 4.31
CA PHE A 56 -12.70 17.80 4.72
C PHE A 56 -13.19 16.97 3.52
N TYR A 57 -13.61 17.61 2.43
CA TYR A 57 -13.96 16.91 1.19
C TYR A 57 -12.76 16.20 0.54
N LEU A 58 -11.57 16.79 0.62
CA LEU A 58 -10.33 16.15 0.19
C LEU A 58 -10.06 14.83 0.93
N PHE A 59 -10.47 14.67 2.18
CA PHE A 59 -10.33 13.39 2.89
C PHE A 59 -11.17 12.27 2.27
N TYR A 60 -12.39 12.57 1.81
CA TYR A 60 -13.19 11.58 1.09
C TYR A 60 -12.54 11.16 -0.22
N LEU A 61 -11.94 12.12 -0.94
CA LEU A 61 -11.19 11.84 -2.16
C LEU A 61 -9.96 10.96 -1.89
N ILE A 62 -9.25 11.17 -0.77
CA ILE A 62 -8.16 10.30 -0.32
C ILE A 62 -8.65 8.89 -0.03
N GLY A 63 -9.80 8.76 0.64
CA GLY A 63 -10.44 7.46 0.87
C GLY A 63 -10.71 6.71 -0.43
N ALA A 64 -11.19 7.43 -1.46
CA ALA A 64 -11.42 6.86 -2.79
C ALA A 64 -10.12 6.51 -3.53
N LEU A 65 -9.04 7.27 -3.32
CA LEU A 65 -7.71 7.04 -3.91
C LEU A 65 -6.90 5.95 -3.21
N HIS A 66 -7.26 5.61 -1.97
CA HIS A 66 -6.59 4.59 -1.16
C HIS A 66 -6.38 3.24 -1.88
N PRO A 67 -7.39 2.60 -2.51
CA PRO A 67 -7.18 1.36 -3.24
C PRO A 67 -6.20 1.50 -4.41
N PHE A 68 -6.17 2.65 -5.08
CA PHE A 68 -5.23 2.91 -6.18
C PHE A 68 -3.79 3.07 -5.67
N ALA A 69 -3.59 3.77 -4.56
CA ALA A 69 -2.28 3.85 -3.91
C ALA A 69 -1.77 2.47 -3.46
N CYS A 70 -2.67 1.62 -2.94
CA CYS A 70 -2.35 0.23 -2.59
C CYS A 70 -1.99 -0.62 -3.84
N LEU A 71 -2.69 -0.45 -4.96
CA LEU A 71 -2.36 -1.13 -6.21
C LEU A 71 -0.98 -0.74 -6.75
N ILE A 72 -0.59 0.53 -6.64
CA ILE A 72 0.74 1.02 -7.02
C ILE A 72 1.82 0.44 -6.09
N GLY A 73 1.56 0.39 -4.78
CA GLY A 73 2.51 -0.15 -3.79
C GLY A 73 2.64 -1.68 -3.82
N MET A 74 1.60 -2.40 -4.29
CA MET A 74 1.57 -3.86 -4.36
C MET A 74 1.44 -4.35 -5.81
N PRO A 75 2.52 -4.33 -6.61
CA PRO A 75 2.48 -4.80 -7.99
C PRO A 75 2.11 -6.28 -8.11
N GLU A 76 2.40 -7.07 -7.07
CA GLU A 76 2.02 -8.50 -6.96
C GLU A 76 0.49 -8.67 -6.87
N LEU A 77 -0.21 -7.73 -6.20
CA LEU A 77 -1.66 -7.72 -6.09
C LEU A 77 -2.32 -7.30 -7.40
N TYR A 78 -1.75 -6.29 -8.07
CA TYR A 78 -2.16 -5.85 -9.41
C TYR A 78 -2.05 -6.98 -10.43
N TRP A 79 -0.91 -7.69 -10.46
CA TRP A 79 -0.73 -8.84 -11.35
C TRP A 79 -1.74 -9.95 -11.07
N LYS A 80 -2.00 -10.24 -9.78
CA LYS A 80 -2.99 -11.24 -9.36
C LYS A 80 -4.43 -10.84 -9.70
N TRP A 81 -4.74 -9.54 -9.72
CA TRP A 81 -6.04 -9.02 -10.14
C TRP A 81 -6.24 -9.16 -11.65
N ILE A 82 -5.24 -8.80 -12.46
CA ILE A 82 -5.29 -8.90 -13.92
C ILE A 82 -5.23 -10.36 -14.40
N HIS A 83 -4.40 -11.20 -13.78
CA HIS A 83 -4.25 -12.60 -14.17
C HIS A 83 -5.28 -13.54 -13.53
N ARG A 84 -6.24 -13.00 -12.75
CA ARG A 84 -7.30 -13.81 -12.13
C ARG A 84 -8.26 -14.43 -13.15
N GLU A 85 -8.20 -14.03 -14.41
CA GLU A 85 -8.94 -14.66 -15.51
C GLU A 85 -8.31 -15.97 -16.01
N ASN A 86 -7.14 -16.42 -15.52
CA ASN A 86 -6.56 -17.68 -15.96
C ASN A 86 -6.10 -18.58 -14.80
N PRO A 87 -7.01 -19.40 -14.22
CA PRO A 87 -6.72 -20.27 -13.08
C PRO A 87 -5.79 -21.47 -13.38
N ARG A 88 -5.07 -21.50 -14.50
CA ARG A 88 -4.35 -22.71 -14.96
C ARG A 88 -2.84 -22.75 -14.76
N VAL A 89 -2.18 -21.67 -14.35
CA VAL A 89 -0.71 -21.70 -14.22
C VAL A 89 -0.31 -21.72 -12.74
N ALA A 90 -0.46 -22.89 -12.13
CA ALA A 90 0.25 -23.18 -10.88
C ALA A 90 1.77 -23.08 -11.12
N PRO A 91 2.55 -22.46 -10.22
CA PRO A 91 3.99 -22.38 -10.38
C PRO A 91 4.60 -23.79 -10.36
N VAL A 92 5.21 -24.17 -11.47
CA VAL A 92 5.86 -25.47 -11.74
C VAL A 92 6.89 -25.87 -10.67
N ALA A 93 7.36 -24.92 -9.85
CA ALA A 93 8.34 -25.14 -8.81
C ALA A 93 7.88 -26.04 -7.64
N TYR A 94 6.58 -26.22 -7.40
CA TYR A 94 6.10 -27.08 -6.30
C TYR A 94 6.07 -28.57 -6.68
N GLN A 95 5.99 -28.93 -7.96
CA GLN A 95 5.87 -30.33 -8.37
C GLN A 95 7.22 -31.05 -8.49
N THR A 96 8.31 -30.34 -8.75
CA THR A 96 9.65 -30.95 -8.86
C THR A 96 10.14 -31.50 -7.53
N ASN A 97 9.87 -30.82 -6.41
CA ASN A 97 10.32 -31.26 -5.09
C ASN A 97 9.60 -32.55 -4.62
N ASN A 98 8.33 -32.71 -4.96
CA ASN A 98 7.54 -33.89 -4.56
C ASN A 98 7.90 -35.15 -5.37
N LYS A 99 8.31 -35.00 -6.65
CA LYS A 99 8.82 -36.12 -7.44
C LYS A 99 10.19 -36.61 -6.93
N THR A 100 11.09 -35.71 -6.55
CA THR A 100 12.39 -36.10 -5.99
C THR A 100 12.27 -36.79 -4.63
N ASN A 101 11.35 -36.38 -3.77
CA ASN A 101 11.15 -37.02 -2.46
C ASN A 101 10.47 -38.40 -2.55
N LYS A 102 9.62 -38.63 -3.56
CA LYS A 102 9.02 -39.97 -3.79
C LYS A 102 10.01 -40.99 -4.36
N ILE A 103 11.01 -40.55 -5.13
CA ILE A 103 12.03 -41.46 -5.67
C ILE A 103 13.05 -41.84 -4.58
N ALA A 104 13.40 -40.91 -3.69
CA ALA A 104 14.32 -41.17 -2.59
C ALA A 104 13.77 -42.09 -1.48
N THR A 105 12.45 -42.22 -1.37
CA THR A 105 11.77 -43.06 -0.36
C THR A 105 11.32 -44.42 -0.90
N SER A 106 11.51 -44.69 -2.20
CA SER A 106 11.18 -45.97 -2.85
C SER A 106 12.40 -46.90 -3.00
N HIS A 107 13.59 -46.48 -2.56
CA HIS A 107 14.85 -47.22 -2.68
C HIS A 107 15.60 -47.36 -1.35
N ALA A 108 14.92 -47.18 -0.21
CA ALA A 108 15.45 -47.45 1.13
C ALA A 108 14.75 -48.66 1.74
#